data_AF-A0A1B6H7D1-F1
#
_entry.id   AF-A0A1B6H7D1-F1
#
_cell.length_a   1.000
_cell.length_b   1.000
_cell.length_c   1.000
_cell.angle_alpha   90.00
_cell.angle_beta   90.00
_cell.angle_gamma   90.00
#
_symmetry.space_group_name_H-M   'P 1'
#
loop_
_entity.id
_entity.type
_entity.pdbx_description
1 polymer ?
#
loop_
_entity_poly.entity_id
_entity_poly.type
_entity_poly.pdbx_seq_one_letter_code
_entity_poly.pdbx_strand_id
1 'polypeptide(L)'
;TLALVVMCQSHVGHTPSLLPSFLHLATSSWFLSSLAQQARDGVVVYPLVAAVITDCLTADNTTLQDFVSQLLAEIAFNNDEARNMVKLFADKPLVNNEWFRNTLHQLEKSYPEAFDEAVKVHSNLLGLMPDYSARNELFQKLNHPQWQVRLQAIVHIKSHMELLKEEWVQETLLTRLSDDKTQVLVATLDLADRKS
;
A
#
# COMPACT_ATOMS: atom_id res chain seq x y z
N THR A 1 -22.36 -18.81 5.98
CA THR A 1 -21.75 -17.47 5.83
C THR A 1 -22.38 -16.45 6.75
N LEU A 2 -23.68 -16.16 6.63
CA LEU A 2 -24.35 -15.12 7.43
C LEU A 2 -24.15 -15.29 8.95
N ALA A 3 -24.31 -16.50 9.49
CA ALA A 3 -24.06 -16.75 10.92
C ALA A 3 -22.62 -16.38 11.36
N LEU A 4 -21.62 -16.68 10.52
CA LEU A 4 -20.22 -16.33 10.80
C LEU A 4 -20.00 -14.81 10.78
N VAL A 5 -20.63 -14.12 9.82
CA VAL A 5 -20.60 -12.66 9.74
C VAL A 5 -21.21 -12.04 11.00
N VAL A 6 -22.39 -12.50 11.42
CA VAL A 6 -23.08 -12.01 12.62
C VAL A 6 -22.25 -12.28 13.89
N MET A 7 -21.62 -13.45 14.00
CA MET A 7 -20.73 -13.75 15.13
C MET A 7 -19.56 -12.75 15.17
N CYS A 8 -18.91 -12.46 14.04
CA CYS A 8 -17.82 -11.48 14.01
C CYS A 8 -18.28 -10.05 14.30
N GLN A 9 -19.49 -9.67 13.87
CA GLN A 9 -20.10 -8.37 14.19
C GLN A 9 -20.36 -8.20 15.69
N SER A 10 -20.69 -9.29 16.40
CA SER A 10 -20.98 -9.24 17.84
C SER A 10 -19.74 -8.95 18.71
N HIS A 11 -18.53 -9.08 18.15
CA HIS A 11 -17.28 -8.77 18.81
C HIS A 11 -16.80 -7.35 18.47
N VAL A 12 -17.55 -6.34 18.95
CA VAL A 12 -17.16 -4.93 18.75
C VAL A 12 -15.83 -4.65 19.44
N GLY A 13 -14.81 -4.27 18.65
CA GLY A 13 -13.50 -3.85 19.16
C GLY A 13 -12.41 -4.94 19.25
N HIS A 14 -12.75 -6.20 18.95
CA HIS A 14 -11.77 -7.29 18.90
C HIS A 14 -11.96 -8.12 17.63
N THR A 15 -10.89 -8.35 16.88
CA THR A 15 -10.86 -9.31 15.77
C THR A 15 -10.66 -10.71 16.35
N PRO A 16 -11.70 -11.58 16.42
CA PRO A 16 -11.53 -12.93 16.93
C PRO A 16 -10.61 -13.72 16.01
N SER A 17 -9.81 -14.62 16.58
CA SER A 17 -9.12 -15.62 15.76
C SER A 17 -10.11 -16.70 15.33
N LEU A 18 -10.14 -16.97 14.04
CA LEU A 18 -11.00 -17.96 13.39
C LEU A 18 -10.24 -19.25 13.06
N LEU A 19 -8.91 -19.26 13.28
CA LEU A 19 -8.08 -20.44 13.13
C LEU A 19 -8.29 -21.44 14.28
N PRO A 20 -8.18 -22.75 14.00
CA PRO A 20 -7.88 -23.37 12.69
C PRO A 20 -9.12 -23.56 11.79
N SER A 21 -10.33 -23.42 12.33
CA SER A 21 -11.58 -23.78 11.64
C SER A 21 -11.81 -23.03 10.33
N PHE A 22 -11.29 -21.80 10.20
CA PHE A 22 -11.41 -21.01 8.98
C PHE A 22 -10.67 -21.59 7.77
N LEU A 23 -9.62 -22.39 7.94
CA LEU A 23 -8.86 -22.96 6.82
C LEU A 23 -9.72 -23.86 5.92
N HIS A 24 -10.66 -24.59 6.52
CA HIS A 24 -11.62 -25.41 5.76
C HIS A 24 -12.61 -24.56 4.97
N LEU A 25 -12.97 -23.38 5.48
CA LEU A 25 -13.84 -22.43 4.79
C LEU A 25 -13.09 -21.70 3.67
N ALA A 26 -11.85 -21.30 3.92
CA ALA A 26 -11.01 -20.63 2.93
C ALA A 26 -10.77 -21.47 1.67
N THR A 27 -10.70 -22.80 1.82
CA THR A 27 -10.55 -23.74 0.70
C THR A 27 -11.87 -24.18 0.06
N SER A 28 -13.01 -23.78 0.64
CA SER A 28 -14.33 -24.13 0.12
C SER A 28 -14.74 -23.21 -1.02
N SER A 29 -14.98 -23.76 -2.22
CA SER A 29 -15.32 -23.01 -3.44
C SER A 29 -16.60 -22.16 -3.35
N TRP A 30 -17.51 -22.50 -2.43
CA TRP A 30 -18.77 -21.77 -2.24
C TRP A 30 -18.62 -20.55 -1.31
N PHE A 31 -17.59 -20.50 -0.48
CA PHE A 31 -17.54 -19.57 0.66
C PHE A 31 -17.33 -18.13 0.23
N LEU A 32 -16.33 -17.87 -0.63
CA LEU A 32 -16.05 -16.53 -1.14
C LEU A 32 -17.24 -15.97 -1.92
N SER A 33 -17.81 -16.75 -2.84
CA SER A 33 -18.98 -16.35 -3.63
C SER A 33 -20.19 -16.04 -2.74
N SER A 34 -20.39 -16.82 -1.69
CA SER A 34 -21.43 -16.56 -0.70
C SER A 34 -21.17 -15.27 0.08
N LEU A 35 -19.93 -15.02 0.51
CA LEU A 35 -19.57 -13.81 1.24
C LEU A 35 -19.71 -12.56 0.38
N ALA A 36 -19.24 -12.62 -0.86
CA ALA A 36 -19.41 -11.54 -1.85
C ALA A 36 -20.89 -11.24 -2.12
N GLN A 37 -21.73 -12.28 -2.22
CA GLN A 37 -23.17 -12.08 -2.36
C GLN A 37 -23.77 -11.36 -1.14
N GLN A 38 -23.39 -11.75 0.08
CA GLN A 38 -23.86 -11.06 1.30
C GLN A 38 -23.43 -9.58 1.31
N ALA A 39 -22.21 -9.27 0.89
CA ALA A 39 -21.74 -7.90 0.76
C ALA A 39 -22.59 -7.10 -0.25
N ARG A 40 -22.90 -7.70 -1.42
CA ARG A 40 -23.79 -7.10 -2.43
C ARG A 40 -25.22 -6.90 -1.92
N ASP A 41 -25.69 -7.77 -1.05
CA ASP A 41 -27.01 -7.68 -0.41
C ASP A 41 -27.04 -6.63 0.74
N GLY A 42 -25.94 -5.91 0.96
CA GLY A 42 -25.84 -4.84 1.97
C GLY A 42 -25.50 -5.33 3.38
N VAL A 43 -25.10 -6.59 3.55
CA VAL A 43 -24.65 -7.11 4.83
C VAL A 43 -23.23 -6.59 5.11
N VAL A 44 -23.01 -6.06 6.32
CA VAL A 44 -21.70 -5.57 6.75
C VAL A 44 -20.74 -6.74 7.00
N VAL A 45 -19.95 -7.08 5.99
CA VAL A 45 -19.01 -8.22 6.05
C VAL A 45 -17.64 -7.86 6.64
N TYR A 46 -17.32 -6.57 6.76
CA TYR A 46 -16.00 -6.08 7.18
C TYR A 46 -15.45 -6.71 8.47
N PRO A 47 -16.22 -6.89 9.57
CA PRO A 47 -15.70 -7.51 10.79
C PRO A 47 -15.13 -8.92 10.59
N LEU A 48 -15.77 -9.71 9.72
CA LEU A 48 -15.25 -11.02 9.34
C LEU A 48 -13.98 -10.88 8.49
N VAL A 49 -13.97 -9.97 7.52
CA VAL A 49 -12.79 -9.70 6.68
C VAL A 49 -11.58 -9.28 7.53
N ALA A 50 -11.78 -8.38 8.49
CA ALA A 50 -10.74 -7.92 9.40
C ALA A 50 -10.17 -9.06 10.27
N ALA A 51 -11.01 -9.97 10.76
CA ALA A 51 -10.58 -11.16 11.49
C ALA A 51 -9.72 -12.08 10.61
N VAL A 52 -10.14 -12.33 9.37
CA VAL A 52 -9.42 -13.18 8.42
C VAL A 52 -8.07 -12.58 8.04
N ILE A 53 -8.02 -11.28 7.75
CA ILE A 53 -6.75 -10.58 7.46
C ILE A 53 -5.83 -10.66 8.68
N THR A 54 -6.36 -10.44 9.87
CA THR A 54 -5.56 -10.49 11.11
C THR A 54 -4.97 -11.88 11.33
N ASP A 55 -5.76 -12.94 11.17
CA ASP A 55 -5.27 -14.32 11.24
C ASP A 55 -4.20 -14.59 10.18
N CYS A 56 -4.44 -14.17 8.93
CA CYS A 56 -3.49 -14.29 7.83
C CYS A 56 -2.14 -13.63 8.13
N LEU A 57 -2.17 -12.41 8.70
CA LEU A 57 -0.98 -11.65 9.08
C LEU A 57 -0.22 -12.29 10.27
N THR A 58 -0.88 -13.08 11.10
CA THR A 58 -0.25 -13.74 12.25
C THR A 58 0.27 -15.15 11.95
N ALA A 59 -0.41 -15.90 11.10
CA ALA A 59 -0.13 -17.31 10.86
C ALA A 59 0.80 -17.58 9.67
N ASP A 60 1.12 -16.55 8.86
CA ASP A 60 1.93 -16.62 7.63
C ASP A 60 1.62 -17.87 6.78
N ASN A 61 0.33 -18.04 6.48
CA ASN A 61 -0.19 -19.23 5.81
C ASN A 61 -0.57 -18.92 4.36
N THR A 62 0.06 -19.61 3.40
CA THR A 62 -0.15 -19.38 1.95
C THR A 62 -1.59 -19.56 1.52
N THR A 63 -2.32 -20.54 2.07
CA THR A 63 -3.74 -20.75 1.76
C THR A 63 -4.60 -19.55 2.19
N LEU A 64 -4.30 -18.96 3.35
CA LEU A 64 -4.98 -17.74 3.80
C LEU A 64 -4.59 -16.53 2.94
N GLN A 65 -3.32 -16.43 2.55
CA GLN A 65 -2.83 -15.36 1.68
C GLN A 65 -3.54 -15.38 0.34
N ASP A 66 -3.65 -16.54 -0.30
CA ASP A 66 -4.38 -16.72 -1.57
C ASP A 66 -5.85 -16.36 -1.42
N PHE A 67 -6.48 -16.79 -0.32
CA PHE A 67 -7.87 -16.48 -0.03
C PHE A 67 -8.09 -14.98 0.18
N VAL A 68 -7.23 -14.31 0.96
CA VAL A 68 -7.31 -12.86 1.21
C VAL A 68 -7.13 -12.07 -0.08
N SER A 69 -6.18 -12.45 -0.94
CA SER A 69 -5.99 -11.83 -2.25
C SER A 69 -7.26 -11.91 -3.11
N GLN A 70 -7.89 -13.09 -3.17
CA GLN A 70 -9.15 -13.28 -3.91
C GLN A 70 -10.30 -12.49 -3.28
N LEU A 71 -10.37 -12.47 -1.94
CA LEU A 71 -11.39 -11.73 -1.20
C LEU A 71 -11.33 -10.24 -1.48
N LEU A 72 -10.13 -9.64 -1.46
CA LEU A 72 -9.93 -8.22 -1.73
C LEU A 72 -10.18 -7.85 -3.20
N ALA A 73 -10.10 -8.82 -4.12
CA ALA A 73 -10.44 -8.61 -5.52
C ALA A 73 -11.95 -8.72 -5.79
N GLU A 74 -12.66 -9.59 -5.05
CA GLU A 74 -14.07 -9.90 -5.30
C GLU A 74 -15.04 -8.98 -4.54
N ILE A 75 -14.63 -8.44 -3.38
CA ILE A 75 -15.48 -7.62 -2.51
C ILE A 75 -15.04 -6.16 -2.61
N ALA A 76 -15.99 -5.28 -2.98
CA ALA A 76 -15.80 -3.84 -2.92
C ALA A 76 -16.03 -3.34 -1.49
N PHE A 77 -15.11 -2.51 -1.00
CA PHE A 77 -15.16 -1.90 0.33
C PHE A 77 -15.34 -0.38 0.19
N ASN A 78 -15.88 0.25 1.23
CA ASN A 78 -15.88 1.71 1.29
C ASN A 78 -14.54 2.25 1.81
N ASN A 79 -14.31 3.56 1.69
CA ASN A 79 -13.07 4.20 2.12
C ASN A 79 -12.78 4.02 3.63
N ASP A 80 -13.79 4.01 4.50
CA ASP A 80 -13.59 3.82 5.93
C ASP A 80 -13.12 2.39 6.27
N GLU A 81 -13.72 1.39 5.63
CA GLU A 81 -13.33 -0.02 5.72
C GLU A 81 -11.92 -0.22 5.16
N ALA A 82 -11.63 0.31 3.99
CA ALA A 82 -10.30 0.24 3.37
C ALA A 82 -9.23 0.86 4.26
N ARG A 83 -9.49 2.03 4.85
CA ARG A 83 -8.56 2.69 5.76
C ARG A 83 -8.30 1.83 6.99
N ASN A 84 -9.32 1.19 7.54
CA ASN A 84 -9.16 0.28 8.67
C ASN A 84 -8.42 -1.01 8.28
N MET A 85 -8.61 -1.52 7.05
CA MET A 85 -7.79 -2.63 6.54
C MET A 85 -6.31 -2.24 6.49
N VAL A 86 -5.96 -1.09 5.92
CA VAL A 86 -4.56 -0.64 5.84
C VAL A 86 -3.93 -0.52 7.24
N LYS A 87 -4.70 -0.06 8.24
CA LYS A 87 -4.24 -0.05 9.64
C LYS A 87 -3.89 -1.45 10.18
N LEU A 88 -4.66 -2.49 9.83
CA LEU A 88 -4.32 -3.87 10.25
C LEU A 88 -2.93 -4.30 9.77
N PHE A 89 -2.55 -3.88 8.55
CA PHE A 89 -1.20 -4.13 8.03
C PHE A 89 -0.14 -3.28 8.76
N ALA A 90 -0.47 -2.05 9.13
CA ALA A 90 0.43 -1.15 9.85
C ALA A 90 0.74 -1.59 11.29
N ASP A 91 -0.26 -2.14 11.98
CA ASP A 91 -0.19 -2.53 13.39
C ASP A 91 0.62 -3.82 13.62
N LYS A 92 0.91 -4.57 12.54
CA LYS A 92 1.71 -5.80 12.63
C LYS A 92 3.19 -5.50 12.39
N PRO A 93 4.11 -6.27 12.99
CA PRO A 93 5.53 -6.17 12.67
C PRO A 93 5.68 -6.31 11.17
N LEU A 94 6.38 -5.38 10.52
CA LEU A 94 6.51 -5.33 9.06
C LEU A 94 7.17 -6.63 8.56
N VAL A 95 6.36 -7.62 8.21
CA VAL A 95 6.82 -8.84 7.55
C VAL A 95 7.00 -8.48 6.09
N ASN A 96 8.24 -8.16 5.73
CA ASN A 96 8.61 -7.80 4.35
C ASN A 96 8.63 -9.05 3.45
N ASN A 97 7.48 -9.70 3.29
CA ASN A 97 7.28 -10.76 2.32
C ASN A 97 6.57 -10.20 1.06
N GLU A 98 6.73 -10.88 -0.06
CA GLU A 98 6.24 -10.43 -1.36
C GLU A 98 4.70 -10.26 -1.36
N TRP A 99 3.97 -11.19 -0.75
CA TRP A 99 2.52 -11.13 -0.65
C TRP A 99 2.03 -9.87 0.09
N PHE A 100 2.66 -9.53 1.22
CA PHE A 100 2.31 -8.35 2.02
C PHE A 100 2.47 -7.06 1.20
N ARG A 101 3.59 -6.93 0.47
CA ARG A 101 3.87 -5.77 -0.38
C ARG A 101 2.88 -5.66 -1.54
N ASN A 102 2.60 -6.77 -2.21
CA ASN A 102 1.65 -6.82 -3.32
C ASN A 102 0.23 -6.47 -2.85
N THR A 103 -0.17 -6.95 -1.68
CA THR A 103 -1.49 -6.67 -1.10
C THR A 103 -1.62 -5.19 -0.71
N LEU A 104 -0.59 -4.60 -0.09
CA LEU A 104 -0.58 -3.17 0.21
C LEU A 104 -0.65 -2.31 -1.06
N HIS A 105 0.07 -2.70 -2.11
CA HIS A 105 0.03 -1.99 -3.39
C HIS A 105 -1.34 -2.11 -4.07
N GLN A 106 -2.01 -3.27 -3.97
CA GLN A 106 -3.38 -3.42 -4.45
C GLN A 106 -4.34 -2.50 -3.69
N LEU A 107 -4.20 -2.39 -2.36
CA LEU A 107 -5.02 -1.50 -1.53
C LEU A 107 -4.77 -0.03 -1.86
N GLU A 108 -3.51 0.39 -2.02
CA GLU A 108 -3.15 1.75 -2.48
C GLU A 108 -3.86 2.07 -3.80
N LYS A 109 -3.73 1.19 -4.80
CA LYS A 109 -4.30 1.41 -6.13
C LYS A 109 -5.82 1.46 -6.12
N SER A 110 -6.45 0.64 -5.29
CA SER A 110 -7.91 0.52 -5.25
C SER A 110 -8.57 1.59 -4.37
N TYR A 111 -7.88 2.05 -3.32
CA TYR A 111 -8.39 2.98 -2.33
C TYR A 111 -7.33 4.04 -1.95
N PRO A 112 -6.94 4.93 -2.89
CA PRO A 112 -5.82 5.85 -2.69
C PRO A 112 -6.04 6.82 -1.53
N GLU A 113 -7.24 7.38 -1.39
CA GLU A 113 -7.58 8.31 -0.31
C GLU A 113 -7.47 7.65 1.07
N ALA A 114 -8.02 6.44 1.21
CA ALA A 114 -7.98 5.66 2.43
C ALA A 114 -6.54 5.28 2.81
N PHE A 115 -5.71 4.99 1.80
CA PHE A 115 -4.30 4.69 1.97
C PHE A 115 -3.51 5.92 2.43
N ASP A 116 -3.67 7.06 1.77
CA ASP A 116 -3.02 8.32 2.13
C ASP A 116 -3.36 8.75 3.57
N GLU A 117 -4.62 8.60 3.98
CA GLU A 117 -5.03 8.87 5.36
C GLU A 117 -4.38 7.93 6.38
N ALA A 118 -4.31 6.63 6.07
CA ALA A 118 -3.70 5.65 6.96
C ALA A 118 -2.19 5.86 7.12
N VAL A 119 -1.51 6.22 6.04
CA VAL A 119 -0.06 6.47 5.99
C VAL A 119 0.35 7.74 6.73
N LYS A 120 -0.50 8.79 6.75
CA LYS A 120 -0.24 10.00 7.57
C LYS A 120 -0.03 9.65 9.04
N VAL A 121 -0.69 8.59 9.52
CA VAL A 121 -0.55 8.08 10.89
C VAL A 121 0.53 7.01 10.99
N HIS A 122 0.70 6.18 9.95
CA HIS A 122 1.61 5.05 9.90
C HIS A 122 2.62 5.17 8.74
N SER A 123 3.54 6.12 8.84
CA SER A 123 4.51 6.45 7.78
C SER A 123 5.48 5.30 7.46
N ASN A 124 5.60 4.31 8.34
CA ASN A 124 6.38 3.10 8.14
C ASN A 124 5.89 2.22 6.97
N LEU A 125 4.61 2.33 6.59
CA LEU A 125 4.05 1.63 5.43
C LEU A 125 4.68 2.08 4.10
N LEU A 126 5.12 3.34 4.01
CA LEU A 126 5.73 3.89 2.79
C LEU A 126 7.02 3.17 2.38
N GLY A 127 7.77 2.63 3.35
CA GLY A 127 9.02 1.92 3.07
C GLY A 127 8.81 0.55 2.41
N LEU A 128 7.58 0.03 2.40
CA LEU A 128 7.28 -1.32 1.90
C LEU A 128 6.74 -1.34 0.47
N MET A 129 6.33 -0.20 -0.04
CA MET A 129 5.75 -0.09 -1.37
C MET A 129 6.85 0.08 -2.42
N PRO A 130 6.84 -0.70 -3.51
CA PRO A 130 7.92 -0.67 -4.51
C PRO A 130 8.08 0.72 -5.16
N ASP A 131 6.97 1.40 -5.47
CA ASP A 131 6.99 2.73 -6.08
C ASP A 131 7.27 3.84 -5.06
N TYR A 132 6.76 3.71 -3.84
CA TYR A 132 6.97 4.70 -2.78
C TYR A 132 8.38 4.60 -2.19
N SER A 133 9.01 3.43 -2.09
CA SER A 133 10.40 3.34 -1.66
C SER A 133 11.34 3.97 -2.68
N ALA A 134 11.12 3.74 -3.98
CA ALA A 134 11.97 4.31 -5.03
C ALA A 134 11.70 5.81 -5.24
N ARG A 135 10.44 6.25 -5.25
CA ARG A 135 10.08 7.68 -5.34
C ARG A 135 10.50 8.45 -4.10
N ASN A 136 10.27 7.92 -2.90
CA ASN A 136 10.71 8.55 -1.66
C ASN A 136 12.24 8.54 -1.54
N GLU A 137 12.92 7.47 -1.97
CA GLU A 137 14.38 7.46 -2.05
C GLU A 137 14.90 8.49 -3.06
N LEU A 138 14.30 8.59 -4.25
CA LEU A 138 14.68 9.60 -5.25
C LEU A 138 14.41 11.01 -4.73
N PHE A 139 13.25 11.26 -4.12
CA PHE A 139 12.90 12.53 -3.49
C PHE A 139 13.86 12.90 -2.36
N GLN A 140 14.19 11.94 -1.48
CA GLN A 140 15.16 12.12 -0.40
C GLN A 140 16.56 12.41 -0.96
N LYS A 141 16.99 11.69 -1.99
CA LYS A 141 18.29 11.91 -2.64
C LYS A 141 18.34 13.28 -3.33
N LEU A 142 17.27 13.71 -4.01
CA LEU A 142 17.17 15.04 -4.61
C LEU A 142 17.23 16.16 -3.56
N ASN A 143 16.75 15.92 -2.34
CA ASN A 143 16.74 16.87 -1.23
C ASN A 143 17.85 16.64 -0.20
N HIS A 144 18.81 15.76 -0.50
CA HIS A 144 19.80 15.35 0.47
C HIS A 144 20.77 16.49 0.84
N PRO A 145 21.23 16.61 2.11
CA PRO A 145 22.17 17.66 2.51
C PRO A 145 23.51 17.63 1.75
N GLN A 146 23.96 16.42 1.39
CA GLN A 146 25.19 16.24 0.61
C GLN A 146 24.92 16.42 -0.89
N TRP A 147 25.62 17.36 -1.51
CA TRP A 147 25.42 17.72 -2.92
C TRP A 147 25.74 16.59 -3.90
N GLN A 148 26.68 15.69 -3.56
CA GLN A 148 27.02 14.55 -4.40
C GLN A 148 25.84 13.59 -4.56
N VAL A 149 25.03 13.42 -3.50
CA VAL A 149 23.85 12.57 -3.50
C VAL A 149 22.75 13.19 -4.36
N ARG A 150 22.55 14.52 -4.26
CA ARG A 150 21.63 15.27 -5.14
C ARG A 150 22.02 15.14 -6.60
N LEU A 151 23.32 15.28 -6.90
CA LEU A 151 23.85 15.14 -8.26
C LEU A 151 23.62 13.73 -8.82
N GLN A 152 23.85 12.69 -8.01
CA GLN A 152 23.57 11.30 -8.42
C GLN A 152 22.10 11.08 -8.75
N ALA A 153 21.18 11.66 -7.98
CA ALA A 153 19.74 11.60 -8.28
C ALA A 153 19.40 12.28 -9.62
N ILE A 154 19.98 13.45 -9.89
CA ILE A 154 19.79 14.15 -11.18
C ILE A 154 20.35 13.33 -12.34
N VAL A 155 21.53 12.71 -12.18
CA VAL A 155 22.11 11.81 -13.20
C VAL A 155 21.22 10.58 -13.43
N HIS A 156 20.62 10.04 -12.38
CA HIS A 156 19.67 8.94 -12.50
C HIS A 156 18.40 9.34 -13.28
N ILE A 157 17.88 10.55 -13.05
CA ILE A 157 16.76 11.09 -13.85
C ILE A 157 17.18 11.28 -15.32
N LYS A 158 18.42 11.70 -15.57
CA LYS A 158 18.97 11.85 -16.94
C LYS A 158 18.99 10.54 -17.72
N SER A 159 19.14 9.40 -17.05
CA SER A 159 19.04 8.08 -17.67
C SER A 159 17.62 7.51 -17.72
N HIS A 160 16.65 8.14 -17.03
CA HIS A 160 15.24 7.72 -16.94
C HIS A 160 14.31 8.91 -17.18
N MET A 161 14.37 9.50 -18.38
CA MET A 161 13.65 10.74 -18.73
C MET A 161 12.13 10.66 -18.54
N GLU A 162 11.55 9.45 -18.54
CA GLU A 162 10.12 9.23 -18.22
C GLU A 162 9.71 9.79 -16.86
N LEU A 163 10.63 9.83 -15.88
CA LEU A 163 10.41 10.41 -14.56
C LEU A 163 10.12 11.91 -14.60
N LEU A 164 10.54 12.62 -15.66
CA LEU A 164 10.22 14.03 -15.84
C LEU A 164 8.74 14.28 -16.16
N LYS A 165 7.96 13.24 -16.47
CA LYS A 165 6.50 13.36 -16.62
C LYS A 165 5.79 13.53 -15.28
N GLU A 166 6.43 13.15 -14.17
CA GLU A 166 5.86 13.27 -12.83
C GLU A 166 5.99 14.70 -12.30
N GLU A 167 4.88 15.29 -11.85
CA GLU A 167 4.80 16.70 -11.44
C GLU A 167 5.74 17.02 -10.26
N TRP A 168 5.76 16.17 -9.24
CA TRP A 168 6.61 16.35 -8.06
C TRP A 168 8.12 16.34 -8.39
N VAL A 169 8.55 15.61 -9.42
CA VAL A 169 9.95 15.60 -9.89
C VAL A 169 10.28 16.96 -10.49
N GLN A 170 9.39 17.51 -11.31
CA GLN A 170 9.58 18.83 -11.90
C GLN A 170 9.64 19.92 -10.83
N GLU A 171 8.72 19.90 -9.86
CA GLU A 171 8.71 20.84 -8.74
C GLU A 171 10.00 20.76 -7.92
N THR A 172 10.46 19.54 -7.60
CA THR A 172 11.70 19.35 -6.86
C THR A 172 12.91 19.85 -7.64
N LEU A 173 12.98 19.58 -8.95
CA LEU A 173 14.06 20.08 -9.83
C LEU A 173 14.05 21.61 -9.95
N LEU A 174 12.88 22.26 -9.97
CA LEU A 174 12.80 23.73 -9.95
C LEU A 174 13.50 24.30 -8.70
N THR A 175 13.32 23.67 -7.53
CA THR A 175 14.04 24.09 -6.32
C THR A 175 15.56 23.85 -6.38
N ARG A 176 16.02 22.96 -7.28
CA ARG A 176 17.46 22.72 -7.54
C ARG A 176 18.07 23.71 -8.54
N LEU A 177 17.26 24.51 -9.23
CA LEU A 177 17.77 25.66 -9.99
C LEU A 177 18.34 26.78 -9.09
N SER A 178 18.10 26.69 -7.79
CA SER A 178 18.70 27.56 -6.77
C SER A 178 19.67 26.80 -5.85
N ASP A 179 20.23 25.67 -6.30
CA ASP A 179 21.14 24.85 -5.50
C ASP A 179 22.46 25.60 -5.18
N ASP A 180 23.00 25.39 -3.99
CA ASP A 180 24.23 26.04 -3.52
C ASP A 180 25.49 25.56 -4.25
N LYS A 181 25.41 24.41 -4.93
CA LYS A 181 26.50 23.86 -5.73
C LYS A 181 26.24 23.96 -7.21
N THR A 182 27.20 24.61 -7.90
CA THR A 182 27.17 24.81 -9.35
C THR A 182 27.04 23.50 -10.13
N GLN A 183 27.64 22.40 -9.68
CA GLN A 183 27.54 21.10 -10.36
C GLN A 183 26.10 20.57 -10.39
N VAL A 184 25.35 20.74 -9.30
CA VAL A 184 23.96 20.31 -9.18
C VAL A 184 23.07 21.19 -10.05
N LEU A 185 23.30 22.51 -10.01
CA LEU A 185 22.61 23.49 -10.86
C LEU A 185 22.77 23.18 -12.35
N VAL A 186 24.01 23.02 -12.83
CA VAL A 186 24.31 22.76 -14.25
C VAL A 186 23.67 21.45 -14.69
N ALA A 187 23.77 20.39 -13.88
CA ALA A 187 23.14 19.11 -14.19
C ALA A 187 21.61 19.19 -14.24
N THR A 188 21.00 20.06 -13.43
CA THR A 188 19.55 20.32 -13.43
C THR A 188 19.13 21.09 -14.69
N LEU A 189 19.91 22.11 -15.09
CA LEU A 189 19.66 22.88 -16.32
C LEU A 189 19.77 21.99 -17.57
N ASP A 190 20.76 21.11 -17.61
CA ASP A 190 20.94 20.10 -18.67
C ASP A 190 19.70 19.20 -18.88
N LEU A 191 18.94 18.93 -17.81
CA LEU A 191 17.68 18.18 -17.90
C LEU A 191 16.55 19.02 -18.48
N ALA A 192 16.49 20.30 -18.12
CA ALA A 192 15.46 21.22 -18.58
C ALA A 192 15.60 21.57 -20.07
N ASP A 193 16.84 21.73 -20.54
CA ASP A 193 17.14 22.05 -21.95
C ASP A 193 16.79 20.91 -22.93
N ARG A 194 16.69 19.67 -22.43
CA ARG A 194 16.29 18.49 -23.22
C ARG A 194 14.78 18.32 -23.36
N LYS A 195 13.98 19.22 -22.76
CA LYS A 195 12.52 19.23 -22.84
C LYS A 195 12.01 20.12 -23.99
N SER A 196 12.86 20.96 -24.58
CA SER A 196 12.60 21.76 -25.79
C SER A 196 13.02 21.03 -27.05
#